data_AF-A0A1L1VFS0-F1
#
_entry.id   AF-A0A1L1VFS0-F1
#
_cell.length_a   1.000
_cell.length_b   1.000
_cell.length_c   1.000
_cell.angle_alpha   90.00
_cell.angle_beta   90.00
_cell.angle_gamma   90.00
#
_symmetry.space_group_name_H-M   'P 1'
#
loop_
_entity.id
_entity.type
_entity.pdbx_description
1 polymer ?
#
loop_
_entity_poly.entity_id
_entity_poly.type
_entity_poly.pdbx_seq_one_letter_code
_entity_poly.pdbx_strand_id
1 'polypeptide(L)'
;WVSPIFKSPMADLGYDVSDFESINNLFGNMEDFKELMKSVREKGLRILMDFVPNHTSNEHDWFKRSVRNETPYKDYYIWKNGRNQPDGSVLPPNNWLSLFGGSGWTFVPERGQYYYHQFSVKQPDLDFRNPKVREEMYDVLKYWLDLGVDGFRMDAVKHLMEDSSFNDETYIDPRGNHMSYLNMYHNLTTDWHETYDLIYEWRQFLDNYASNSTDTHTRIMLTEAYSSPYYLMLYYGNGTNTGAHSPFNFFLLQLSHESNATVYENLILEWIDNMPDDSWPNWVIGNHDNHRVATRLGEDMVDAMAMLSMLLPGTSVTYQGEELGQPDTLIRRDQIKDPNNNGLGVLDVRDPQRGPFLWNDSENAGFTSRKKPWEPIHPSYWK
;
A
#
# COMPACT_ATOMS: atom_id res chain seq x y z
N TRP A 1 8.17 -5.15 9.32
CA TRP A 1 7.34 -3.94 9.32
C TRP A 1 5.93 -4.34 9.73
N VAL A 2 5.06 -3.40 10.10
CA VAL A 2 3.68 -3.71 10.52
C VAL A 2 2.73 -2.94 9.61
N SER A 3 1.76 -3.63 8.99
CA SER A 3 0.64 -3.02 8.24
C SER A 3 -0.08 -1.96 9.08
N PRO A 4 -0.89 -1.08 8.47
CA PRO A 4 -1.41 0.10 9.16
C PRO A 4 -2.18 -0.27 10.44
N ILE A 5 -1.67 0.23 11.56
CA ILE A 5 -2.31 0.12 12.88
C ILE A 5 -2.94 1.45 13.31
N PHE A 6 -2.97 2.44 12.43
CA PHE A 6 -3.60 3.73 12.67
C PHE A 6 -5.11 3.59 12.84
N LYS A 7 -5.73 4.56 13.49
CA LYS A 7 -7.18 4.58 13.65
C LYS A 7 -7.86 4.66 12.29
N SER A 8 -8.74 3.69 12.03
CA SER A 8 -9.37 3.46 10.73
C SER A 8 -10.79 2.89 10.95
N PRO A 9 -11.78 3.27 10.11
CA PRO A 9 -13.08 2.61 10.04
C PRO A 9 -13.03 1.18 9.49
N MET A 10 -11.86 0.71 9.04
CA MET A 10 -11.59 -0.63 8.53
C MET A 10 -12.31 -0.95 7.20
N ALA A 11 -12.62 0.07 6.40
CA ALA A 11 -13.16 -0.15 5.05
C ALA A 11 -12.13 -0.74 4.09
N ASP A 12 -10.83 -0.62 4.39
CA ASP A 12 -9.75 -1.31 3.69
C ASP A 12 -8.76 -1.90 4.70
N LEU A 13 -9.32 -2.48 5.78
CA LEU A 13 -8.58 -3.16 6.86
C LEU A 13 -7.40 -2.37 7.46
N GLY A 14 -7.51 -1.04 7.53
CA GLY A 14 -6.50 -0.16 8.13
C GLY A 14 -5.94 0.89 7.17
N TYR A 15 -6.02 0.65 5.86
CA TYR A 15 -5.50 1.57 4.85
C TYR A 15 -6.40 2.82 4.65
N ASP A 16 -7.66 2.78 5.09
CA ASP A 16 -8.52 3.96 5.20
C ASP A 16 -8.33 4.69 6.54
N VAL A 17 -7.27 5.49 6.66
CA VAL A 17 -6.85 6.14 7.92
C VAL A 17 -7.74 7.33 8.28
N SER A 18 -8.37 7.33 9.44
CA SER A 18 -9.21 8.44 9.95
C SER A 18 -8.52 9.32 11.00
N ASP A 19 -7.36 8.89 11.51
CA ASP A 19 -6.46 9.67 12.34
C ASP A 19 -5.07 9.01 12.31
N PHE A 20 -4.09 9.74 11.76
CA PHE A 20 -2.73 9.23 11.57
C PHE A 20 -1.88 9.18 12.84
N GLU A 21 -2.28 9.86 13.92
CA GLU A 21 -1.48 9.96 15.16
C GLU A 21 -2.04 9.10 16.30
N SER A 22 -3.05 8.28 16.02
CA SER A 22 -3.61 7.36 17.00
C SER A 22 -3.65 5.91 16.52
N ILE A 23 -3.57 4.99 17.49
CA ILE A 23 -3.67 3.55 17.26
C ILE A 23 -5.15 3.15 17.20
N ASN A 24 -5.48 2.24 16.28
CA ASN A 24 -6.82 1.65 16.21
C ASN A 24 -7.13 0.86 17.48
N ASN A 25 -8.30 1.12 18.07
CA ASN A 25 -8.77 0.41 19.27
C ASN A 25 -8.91 -1.11 19.08
N LEU A 26 -8.97 -1.60 17.84
CA LEU A 26 -8.94 -3.04 17.54
C LEU A 26 -7.59 -3.69 17.85
N PHE A 27 -6.51 -2.93 17.74
CA PHE A 27 -5.13 -3.40 17.94
C PHE A 27 -4.57 -3.03 19.31
N GLY A 28 -5.12 -1.99 19.95
CA GLY A 28 -4.71 -1.54 21.28
C GLY A 28 -4.83 -0.03 21.42
N ASN A 29 -3.89 0.56 22.13
CA ASN A 29 -3.79 1.99 22.34
C ASN A 29 -2.32 2.47 22.26
N MET A 30 -2.09 3.76 22.47
CA MET A 30 -0.74 4.34 22.36
C MET A 30 0.25 3.83 23.43
N GLU A 31 -0.22 3.45 24.62
CA GLU A 31 0.66 2.83 25.63
C GLU A 31 1.08 1.42 25.22
N ASP A 32 0.17 0.64 24.61
CA ASP A 32 0.51 -0.68 24.06
C ASP A 32 1.58 -0.54 22.95
N PHE A 33 1.47 0.48 22.10
CA PHE A 33 2.49 0.78 21.09
C PHE A 33 3.84 1.14 21.72
N LYS A 34 3.87 1.98 22.76
CA LYS A 34 5.12 2.31 23.48
C LYS A 34 5.74 1.08 24.14
N GLU A 35 4.93 0.17 24.68
CA GLU A 35 5.40 -1.10 25.23
C GLU A 35 6.00 -2.01 24.14
N LEU A 36 5.36 -2.08 22.96
CA LEU A 36 5.90 -2.76 21.79
C LEU A 36 7.26 -2.17 21.39
N MET A 37 7.35 -0.85 21.24
CA MET A 37 8.58 -0.15 20.89
C MET A 37 9.72 -0.47 21.87
N LYS A 38 9.43 -0.43 23.17
CA LYS A 38 10.40 -0.80 24.22
C LYS A 38 10.86 -2.25 24.05
N SER A 39 9.93 -3.17 23.90
CA SER A 39 10.20 -4.61 23.77
C SER A 39 10.98 -4.99 22.51
N VAL A 40 10.73 -4.29 21.40
CA VAL A 40 11.45 -4.41 20.13
C VAL A 40 12.90 -3.94 20.31
N ARG A 41 13.09 -2.77 20.92
CA ARG A 41 14.42 -2.20 21.17
C ARG A 41 15.27 -3.05 22.11
N GLU A 42 14.68 -3.58 23.19
CA GLU A 42 15.37 -4.48 24.13
C GLU A 42 15.90 -5.76 23.45
N LYS A 43 15.27 -6.18 22.34
CA LYS A 43 15.70 -7.33 21.54
C LYS A 43 16.62 -6.95 20.38
N GLY A 44 17.02 -5.69 20.26
CA GLY A 44 17.84 -5.19 19.15
C GLY A 44 17.11 -5.19 17.80
N LEU A 45 15.78 -5.32 17.80
CA LEU A 45 14.97 -5.29 16.59
C LEU A 45 14.66 -3.84 16.16
N ARG A 46 14.15 -3.71 14.95
CA ARG A 46 13.72 -2.44 14.35
C ARG A 46 12.28 -2.58 13.86
N ILE A 47 11.53 -1.49 13.89
CA ILE A 47 10.16 -1.47 13.38
C ILE A 47 10.01 -0.37 12.33
N LEU A 48 9.42 -0.75 11.21
CA LEU A 48 8.93 0.19 10.21
C LEU A 48 7.41 0.18 10.29
N MET A 49 6.83 1.37 10.25
CA MET A 49 5.38 1.52 10.11
C MET A 49 5.00 1.55 8.63
N ASP A 50 3.88 0.93 8.31
CA ASP A 50 3.25 1.11 7.00
C ASP A 50 2.46 2.40 6.97
N PHE A 51 2.82 3.29 6.06
CA PHE A 51 2.30 4.65 5.93
C PHE A 51 1.55 4.77 4.61
N VAL A 52 0.32 5.29 4.67
CA VAL A 52 -0.58 5.42 3.52
C VAL A 52 -0.75 6.90 3.18
N PRO A 53 0.17 7.49 2.39
CA PRO A 53 0.17 8.92 2.12
C PRO A 53 -0.94 9.38 1.16
N ASN A 54 -1.35 8.54 0.22
CA ASN A 54 -2.19 8.94 -0.92
C ASN A 54 -3.54 9.55 -0.52
N HIS A 55 -4.16 9.00 0.51
CA HIS A 55 -5.53 9.28 0.88
C HIS A 55 -5.75 9.21 2.38
N THR A 56 -6.87 9.76 2.82
CA THR A 56 -7.40 9.50 4.17
C THR A 56 -8.71 8.74 4.07
N SER A 57 -9.27 8.33 5.20
CA SER A 57 -10.68 7.98 5.30
C SER A 57 -11.57 9.21 5.02
N ASN A 58 -12.74 9.01 4.44
CA ASN A 58 -13.79 10.03 4.41
C ASN A 58 -14.37 10.36 5.80
N GLU A 59 -14.01 9.58 6.83
CA GLU A 59 -14.28 9.89 8.23
C GLU A 59 -13.15 10.68 8.91
N HIS A 60 -12.07 11.03 8.18
CA HIS A 60 -11.01 11.91 8.69
C HIS A 60 -11.55 13.34 8.91
N ASP A 61 -11.06 14.03 9.94
CA ASP A 61 -11.49 15.41 10.24
C ASP A 61 -11.20 16.36 9.07
N TRP A 62 -10.02 16.20 8.45
CA TRP A 62 -9.64 16.94 7.24
C TRP A 62 -10.69 16.82 6.13
N PHE A 63 -11.18 15.62 5.81
CA PHE A 63 -12.18 15.44 4.76
C PHE A 63 -13.51 16.10 5.11
N LYS A 64 -14.02 15.90 6.34
CA LYS A 64 -15.27 16.52 6.78
C LYS A 64 -15.21 18.05 6.71
N ARG A 65 -14.08 18.64 7.12
CA ARG A 65 -13.86 20.09 7.07
C ARG A 65 -13.66 20.57 5.65
N SER A 66 -13.02 19.77 4.80
CA SER A 66 -12.92 20.02 3.36
C SER A 66 -14.32 20.05 2.73
N VAL A 67 -15.18 19.05 2.96
CA VAL A 67 -16.58 19.04 2.46
C VAL A 67 -17.32 20.35 2.78
N ARG A 68 -17.11 20.90 3.98
CA ARG A 68 -17.71 22.17 4.45
C ARG A 68 -16.99 23.45 3.96
N ASN A 69 -16.00 23.33 3.08
CA ASN A 69 -15.17 24.43 2.59
C ASN A 69 -14.47 25.23 3.71
N GLU A 70 -14.10 24.59 4.82
CA GLU A 70 -13.40 25.25 5.92
C GLU A 70 -11.92 25.51 5.57
N THR A 71 -11.40 26.68 5.92
CA THR A 71 -9.96 26.98 5.77
C THR A 71 -9.18 26.47 6.99
N PRO A 72 -8.00 25.85 6.84
CA PRO A 72 -7.26 25.62 5.59
C PRO A 72 -7.67 24.37 4.75
N TYR A 73 -8.55 23.52 5.26
CA TYR A 73 -8.86 22.18 4.69
C TYR A 73 -9.58 22.15 3.34
N LYS A 74 -10.13 23.27 2.88
CA LYS A 74 -10.94 23.35 1.66
C LYS A 74 -10.23 22.77 0.42
N ASP A 75 -8.91 22.86 0.36
CA ASP A 75 -8.09 22.40 -0.78
C ASP A 75 -7.18 21.22 -0.38
N TYR A 76 -7.49 20.49 0.72
CA TYR A 76 -6.70 19.32 1.12
C TYR A 76 -6.93 18.10 0.22
N TYR A 77 -8.04 18.06 -0.53
CA TYR A 77 -8.43 16.96 -1.40
C TYR A 77 -8.72 17.49 -2.80
N ILE A 78 -8.69 16.60 -3.78
CA ILE A 78 -8.90 16.94 -5.19
C ILE A 78 -10.41 17.11 -5.45
N TRP A 79 -10.87 18.35 -5.53
CA TRP A 79 -12.26 18.69 -5.84
C TRP A 79 -12.42 19.25 -7.26
N LYS A 80 -13.42 18.76 -8.00
CA LYS A 80 -13.74 19.21 -9.36
C LYS A 80 -15.24 19.32 -9.61
N ASN A 81 -15.60 20.26 -10.48
CA ASN A 81 -16.97 20.38 -10.97
C ASN A 81 -17.23 19.28 -12.02
N GLY A 82 -18.47 18.80 -12.08
CA GLY A 82 -18.89 17.89 -13.16
C GLY A 82 -19.01 18.58 -14.52
N ARG A 83 -19.04 17.77 -15.58
CA ARG A 83 -19.23 18.21 -16.96
C ARG A 83 -20.72 18.22 -17.32
N ASN A 84 -21.29 19.41 -17.48
CA ASN A 84 -22.66 19.58 -17.95
C ASN A 84 -22.81 19.02 -19.38
N GLN A 85 -23.85 18.22 -19.60
CA GLN A 85 -24.20 17.65 -20.88
C GLN A 85 -25.31 18.48 -21.57
N PRO A 86 -25.42 18.43 -22.91
CA PRO A 86 -26.50 19.10 -23.64
C PRO A 86 -27.91 18.66 -23.23
N ASP A 87 -28.06 17.44 -22.69
CA ASP A 87 -29.33 16.90 -22.21
C ASP A 87 -29.68 17.31 -20.76
N GLY A 88 -28.83 18.12 -20.12
CA GLY A 88 -28.99 18.59 -18.75
C GLY A 88 -28.45 17.63 -17.68
N SER A 89 -27.93 16.46 -18.06
CA SER A 89 -27.20 15.60 -17.12
C SER A 89 -25.83 16.17 -16.76
N VAL A 90 -25.28 15.75 -15.62
CA VAL A 90 -23.93 16.14 -15.17
C VAL A 90 -23.11 14.87 -15.05
N LEU A 91 -22.05 14.78 -15.86
CA LEU A 91 -21.08 13.69 -15.79
C LEU A 91 -19.93 14.04 -14.85
N PRO A 92 -19.18 13.03 -14.37
CA PRO A 92 -17.91 13.26 -13.70
C PRO A 92 -16.94 14.15 -14.52
N PRO A 93 -15.94 14.76 -13.85
CA PRO A 93 -14.97 15.65 -14.49
C PRO A 93 -14.26 15.04 -15.71
N ASN A 94 -13.93 13.75 -15.63
CA ASN A 94 -13.31 12.96 -16.70
C ASN A 94 -13.71 11.47 -16.55
N ASN A 95 -13.12 10.59 -17.36
CA ASN A 95 -13.39 9.15 -17.38
C ASN A 95 -12.49 8.32 -16.44
N TRP A 96 -11.76 8.94 -15.51
CA TRP A 96 -10.89 8.20 -14.59
C TRP A 96 -11.70 7.20 -13.75
N LEU A 97 -11.13 6.00 -13.58
CA LEU A 97 -11.74 4.89 -12.87
C LEU A 97 -10.99 4.60 -11.57
N SER A 98 -11.74 4.14 -10.57
CA SER A 98 -11.17 3.59 -9.34
C SER A 98 -10.55 2.22 -9.61
N LEU A 99 -9.42 1.94 -8.97
CA LEU A 99 -8.79 0.62 -8.96
C LEU A 99 -9.75 -0.45 -8.42
N PHE A 100 -10.56 -0.11 -7.41
CA PHE A 100 -11.57 -1.01 -6.83
C PHE A 100 -12.89 -1.05 -7.61
N GLY A 101 -12.95 -0.37 -8.76
CA GLY A 101 -14.04 -0.42 -9.71
C GLY A 101 -15.00 0.76 -9.64
N GLY A 102 -15.61 1.08 -10.77
CA GLY A 102 -16.47 2.24 -10.93
C GLY A 102 -15.68 3.53 -11.23
N SER A 103 -16.38 4.66 -11.23
CA SER A 103 -15.74 5.96 -11.44
C SER A 103 -14.81 6.29 -10.26
N GLY A 104 -13.67 6.92 -10.54
CA GLY A 104 -12.80 7.50 -9.51
C GLY A 104 -13.34 8.81 -8.93
N TRP A 105 -14.58 9.20 -9.26
CA TRP A 105 -15.19 10.44 -8.82
C TRP A 105 -16.52 10.20 -8.11
N THR A 106 -16.65 10.79 -6.92
CA THR A 106 -17.91 10.76 -6.16
C THR A 106 -18.42 12.17 -5.89
N PHE A 107 -19.68 12.42 -6.27
CA PHE A 107 -20.35 13.71 -6.04
C PHE A 107 -20.76 13.88 -4.57
N VAL A 108 -20.48 15.04 -4.00
CA VAL A 108 -20.89 15.42 -2.63
C VAL A 108 -21.86 16.58 -2.69
N PRO A 109 -23.17 16.36 -2.44
CA PRO A 109 -24.19 17.40 -2.53
C PRO A 109 -23.94 18.62 -1.65
N GLU A 110 -23.40 18.42 -0.45
CA GLU A 110 -23.07 19.50 0.49
C GLU A 110 -22.02 20.47 -0.07
N ARG A 111 -21.04 19.94 -0.82
CA ARG A 111 -20.00 20.74 -1.47
C ARG A 111 -20.36 21.17 -2.90
N GLY A 112 -21.29 20.47 -3.54
CA GLY A 112 -21.68 20.71 -4.94
C GLY A 112 -20.58 20.33 -5.95
N GLN A 113 -19.65 19.45 -5.56
CA GLN A 113 -18.50 19.05 -6.39
C GLN A 113 -18.25 17.54 -6.27
N TYR A 114 -17.45 17.00 -7.18
CA TYR A 114 -16.89 15.66 -7.09
C TYR A 114 -15.55 15.72 -6.37
N TYR A 115 -15.26 14.74 -5.51
CA TYR A 115 -13.89 14.47 -5.07
C TYR A 115 -13.32 13.26 -5.81
N TYR A 116 -12.00 13.24 -5.99
CA TYR A 116 -11.28 12.10 -6.55
C TYR A 116 -10.97 11.04 -5.49
N HIS A 117 -11.05 9.78 -5.87
CA HIS A 117 -10.57 8.63 -5.11
C HIS A 117 -10.03 7.55 -6.06
N GLN A 118 -8.73 7.29 -6.00
CA GLN A 118 -8.11 6.21 -6.77
C GLN A 118 -8.58 4.83 -6.31
N PHE A 119 -8.91 4.70 -5.02
CA PHE A 119 -9.31 3.45 -4.38
C PHE A 119 -10.80 3.49 -4.01
N SER A 120 -11.18 3.16 -2.78
CA SER A 120 -12.56 3.14 -2.34
C SER A 120 -13.17 4.55 -2.31
N VAL A 121 -14.50 4.66 -2.46
CA VAL A 121 -15.24 5.89 -2.16
C VAL A 121 -15.05 6.37 -0.70
N LYS A 122 -14.52 5.51 0.17
CA LYS A 122 -14.17 5.87 1.54
C LYS A 122 -12.72 6.36 1.69
N GLN A 123 -11.95 6.40 0.60
CA GLN A 123 -10.54 6.78 0.54
C GLN A 123 -10.36 8.00 -0.41
N PRO A 124 -10.87 9.20 -0.05
CA PRO A 124 -10.63 10.42 -0.81
C PRO A 124 -9.14 10.78 -0.89
N ASP A 125 -8.67 11.07 -2.11
CA ASP A 125 -7.26 11.36 -2.37
C ASP A 125 -6.89 12.80 -1.98
N LEU A 126 -5.72 12.92 -1.35
CA LEU A 126 -5.15 14.18 -0.92
C LEU A 126 -4.52 14.92 -2.10
N ASP A 127 -4.63 16.25 -2.11
CA ASP A 127 -3.96 17.07 -3.11
C ASP A 127 -2.53 17.39 -2.67
N PHE A 128 -1.56 16.58 -3.11
CA PHE A 128 -0.15 16.80 -2.81
C PHE A 128 0.46 18.02 -3.51
N ARG A 129 -0.25 18.74 -4.38
CA ARG A 129 0.19 20.08 -4.83
C ARG A 129 -0.10 21.16 -3.79
N ASN A 130 -0.94 20.88 -2.80
CA ASN A 130 -1.17 21.78 -1.69
C ASN A 130 0.00 21.70 -0.68
N PRO A 131 0.76 22.79 -0.46
CA PRO A 131 1.87 22.77 0.49
C PRO A 131 1.44 22.49 1.93
N LYS A 132 0.17 22.76 2.29
CA LYS A 132 -0.35 22.43 3.62
C LYS A 132 -0.57 20.94 3.83
N VAL A 133 -0.96 20.21 2.79
CA VAL A 133 -1.03 18.73 2.85
C VAL A 133 0.37 18.16 3.05
N ARG A 134 1.36 18.67 2.32
CA ARG A 134 2.77 18.25 2.49
C ARG A 134 3.27 18.50 3.92
N GLU A 135 3.03 19.70 4.45
CA GLU A 135 3.39 20.08 5.83
C GLU A 135 2.80 19.12 6.87
N GLU A 136 1.49 18.83 6.78
CA GLU A 136 0.82 17.90 7.70
C GLU A 136 1.39 16.48 7.61
N MET A 137 1.73 16.01 6.39
CA MET A 137 2.34 14.69 6.23
C MET A 137 3.76 14.63 6.80
N TYR A 138 4.54 15.70 6.72
CA TYR A 138 5.83 15.79 7.42
C TYR A 138 5.66 15.73 8.93
N ASP A 139 4.66 16.43 9.48
CA ASP A 139 4.36 16.41 10.91
C ASP A 139 3.96 15.01 11.39
N VAL A 140 3.15 14.28 10.61
CA VAL A 140 2.78 12.89 10.90
C VAL A 140 4.01 11.97 10.87
N LEU A 141 4.86 12.06 9.84
CA LEU A 141 6.10 11.27 9.79
C LEU A 141 6.99 11.58 10.99
N LYS A 142 7.14 12.87 11.32
CA LYS A 142 7.92 13.33 12.47
C LYS A 142 7.36 12.76 13.78
N TYR A 143 6.04 12.78 13.97
CA TYR A 143 5.37 12.27 15.17
C TYR A 143 5.78 10.82 15.47
N TRP A 144 5.74 9.95 14.46
CA TRP A 144 6.11 8.54 14.62
C TRP A 144 7.62 8.33 14.80
N LEU A 145 8.46 9.13 14.13
CA LEU A 145 9.90 9.13 14.35
C LEU A 145 10.28 9.58 15.78
N ASP A 146 9.58 10.57 16.34
CA ASP A 146 9.76 11.06 17.72
C ASP A 146 9.38 9.97 18.74
N LEU A 147 8.37 9.14 18.42
CA LEU A 147 8.01 7.94 19.18
C LEU A 147 9.01 6.79 18.99
N GLY A 148 9.96 6.93 18.07
CA GLY A 148 11.11 6.07 17.95
C GLY A 148 11.04 5.01 16.86
N VAL A 149 10.09 5.14 15.92
CA VAL A 149 10.00 4.31 14.71
C VAL A 149 11.28 4.44 13.88
N ASP A 150 11.71 3.33 13.27
CA ASP A 150 13.00 3.24 12.55
C ASP A 150 12.88 3.56 11.06
N GLY A 151 11.65 3.82 10.58
CA GLY A 151 11.39 4.18 9.19
C GLY A 151 9.99 3.78 8.74
N PHE A 152 9.75 3.88 7.43
CA PHE A 152 8.42 3.73 6.84
C PHE A 152 8.44 2.85 5.60
N ARG A 153 7.39 2.04 5.45
CA ARG A 153 6.92 1.56 4.15
C ARG A 153 5.89 2.59 3.65
N MET A 154 6.10 3.15 2.47
CA MET A 154 5.18 4.11 1.85
C MET A 154 4.31 3.36 0.85
N ASP A 155 3.02 3.22 1.17
CA ASP A 155 2.03 2.50 0.38
C ASP A 155 1.51 3.32 -0.81
N ALA A 156 1.15 2.63 -1.90
CA ALA A 156 0.46 3.17 -3.06
C ALA A 156 1.13 4.39 -3.72
N VAL A 157 2.47 4.50 -3.67
CA VAL A 157 3.14 5.76 -4.02
C VAL A 157 3.01 6.14 -5.50
N LYS A 158 2.73 5.18 -6.40
CA LYS A 158 2.50 5.49 -7.83
C LYS A 158 1.27 6.34 -8.09
N HIS A 159 0.38 6.49 -7.11
CA HIS A 159 -0.89 7.22 -7.21
C HIS A 159 -0.86 8.63 -6.60
N LEU A 160 0.26 9.06 -6.02
CA LEU A 160 0.34 10.32 -5.26
C LEU A 160 0.00 11.58 -6.06
N MET A 161 0.19 11.54 -7.37
CA MET A 161 0.05 12.69 -8.25
C MET A 161 -0.65 12.26 -9.54
N GLU A 162 -1.69 13.00 -9.91
CA GLU A 162 -2.37 12.89 -11.20
C GLU A 162 -2.03 14.09 -12.09
N ASP A 163 -2.19 13.93 -13.40
CA ASP A 163 -2.00 15.00 -14.37
C ASP A 163 -2.93 16.20 -14.11
N SER A 164 -2.34 17.38 -14.08
CA SER A 164 -3.03 18.62 -13.75
C SER A 164 -4.01 19.12 -14.81
N SER A 165 -4.01 18.54 -16.02
CA SER A 165 -4.99 18.90 -17.06
C SER A 165 -6.35 18.23 -16.83
N PHE A 166 -6.40 17.15 -16.05
CA PHE A 166 -7.61 16.34 -15.79
C PHE A 166 -8.29 15.85 -17.08
N ASN A 167 -7.51 15.62 -18.14
CA ASN A 167 -8.01 15.05 -19.39
C ASN A 167 -8.47 13.59 -19.21
N ASP A 168 -9.32 13.14 -20.12
CA ASP A 168 -9.75 11.74 -20.18
C ASP A 168 -8.56 10.83 -20.51
N GLU A 169 -8.46 9.69 -19.82
CA GLU A 169 -7.54 8.60 -20.13
C GLU A 169 -7.98 7.89 -21.42
N THR A 170 -7.03 7.26 -22.11
CA THR A 170 -7.29 6.56 -23.38
C THR A 170 -7.60 5.08 -23.13
N TYR A 171 -8.64 4.56 -23.79
CA TYR A 171 -8.97 3.13 -23.74
C TYR A 171 -7.96 2.27 -24.52
N ILE A 172 -7.64 1.09 -24.00
CA ILE A 172 -6.77 0.11 -24.69
C ILE A 172 -7.53 -0.49 -25.89
N ASP A 173 -8.73 -1.03 -25.66
CA ASP A 173 -9.69 -1.39 -26.70
C ASP A 173 -10.89 -0.43 -26.65
N PRO A 174 -11.04 0.47 -27.64
CA PRO A 174 -12.18 1.37 -27.74
C PRO A 174 -13.54 0.68 -27.83
N ARG A 175 -13.59 -0.60 -28.21
CA ARG A 175 -14.82 -1.41 -28.26
C ARG A 175 -14.99 -2.31 -27.03
N GLY A 176 -14.01 -2.29 -26.12
CA GLY A 176 -14.03 -3.06 -24.88
C GLY A 176 -14.95 -2.44 -23.83
N ASN A 177 -14.94 -3.02 -22.63
CA ASN A 177 -15.69 -2.51 -21.50
C ASN A 177 -15.05 -1.20 -20.98
N HIS A 178 -15.70 -0.06 -21.19
CA HIS A 178 -15.22 1.25 -20.71
C HIS A 178 -15.29 1.43 -19.19
N MET A 179 -15.95 0.51 -18.47
CA MET A 179 -15.98 0.49 -17.01
C MET A 179 -14.92 -0.43 -16.40
N SER A 180 -14.08 -1.07 -17.22
CA SER A 180 -12.99 -1.92 -16.75
C SER A 180 -11.73 -1.08 -16.57
N TYR A 181 -11.20 -1.04 -15.34
CA TYR A 181 -9.92 -0.41 -15.04
C TYR A 181 -8.78 -0.96 -15.93
N LEU A 182 -8.82 -2.25 -16.26
CA LEU A 182 -7.82 -2.90 -17.12
C LEU A 182 -7.92 -2.52 -18.60
N ASN A 183 -8.96 -1.82 -19.03
CA ASN A 183 -9.14 -1.38 -20.41
C ASN A 183 -8.72 0.09 -20.61
N MET A 184 -7.82 0.62 -19.78
CA MET A 184 -7.32 2.00 -19.89
C MET A 184 -5.79 2.02 -19.80
N TYR A 185 -5.17 2.92 -20.57
CA TYR A 185 -3.82 3.37 -20.25
C TYR A 185 -3.94 4.37 -19.10
N HIS A 186 -3.24 4.13 -17.99
CA HIS A 186 -3.31 4.97 -16.77
C HIS A 186 -2.18 6.00 -16.72
N ASN A 187 -1.91 6.66 -17.83
CA ASN A 187 -0.73 7.53 -17.96
C ASN A 187 -0.92 8.90 -17.30
N LEU A 188 -2.15 9.26 -16.94
CA LEU A 188 -2.53 10.52 -16.29
C LEU A 188 -2.80 10.34 -14.80
N THR A 189 -2.96 9.11 -14.31
CA THR A 189 -3.36 8.80 -12.93
C THR A 189 -2.36 7.90 -12.18
N THR A 190 -1.29 7.45 -12.86
CA THR A 190 -0.22 6.66 -12.24
C THR A 190 1.15 7.07 -12.74
N ASP A 191 2.17 6.87 -11.89
CA ASP A 191 3.60 7.08 -12.21
C ASP A 191 3.91 8.49 -12.74
N TRP A 192 3.08 9.47 -12.37
CA TRP A 192 3.27 10.85 -12.79
C TRP A 192 4.57 11.41 -12.23
N HIS A 193 5.34 12.13 -13.04
CA HIS A 193 6.72 12.52 -12.71
C HIS A 193 6.88 13.24 -11.36
N GLU A 194 5.93 14.09 -10.95
CA GLU A 194 5.99 14.80 -9.67
C GLU A 194 5.86 13.87 -8.45
N THR A 195 5.37 12.63 -8.62
CA THR A 195 5.40 11.58 -7.58
C THR A 195 6.83 11.36 -7.09
N TYR A 196 7.80 11.27 -8.00
CA TYR A 196 9.18 11.00 -7.63
C TYR A 196 9.82 12.18 -6.91
N ASP A 197 9.44 13.41 -7.26
CA ASP A 197 9.89 14.61 -6.56
C ASP A 197 9.47 14.58 -5.08
N LEU A 198 8.23 14.16 -4.78
CA LEU A 198 7.77 13.95 -3.40
C LEU A 198 8.59 12.88 -2.66
N ILE A 199 8.92 11.78 -3.34
CA ILE A 199 9.77 10.72 -2.76
C ILE A 199 11.16 11.27 -2.42
N TYR A 200 11.73 12.12 -3.26
CA TYR A 200 13.02 12.75 -3.00
C TYR A 200 12.94 13.74 -1.83
N GLU A 201 11.86 14.52 -1.74
CA GLU A 201 11.61 15.40 -0.59
C GLU A 201 11.47 14.62 0.72
N TRP A 202 10.72 13.51 0.71
CA TRP A 202 10.57 12.63 1.89
C TRP A 202 11.89 11.97 2.29
N ARG A 203 12.71 11.55 1.31
CA ARG A 203 14.04 11.04 1.59
C ARG A 203 14.89 12.09 2.28
N GLN A 204 14.92 13.31 1.76
CA GLN A 204 15.68 14.41 2.33
C GLN A 204 15.21 14.74 3.75
N PHE A 205 13.91 14.70 4.00
CA PHE A 205 13.35 14.87 5.35
C PHE A 205 13.89 13.82 6.33
N LEU A 206 13.91 12.54 5.94
CA LEU A 206 14.42 11.46 6.81
C LEU A 206 15.93 11.58 7.06
N ASP A 207 16.72 11.92 6.04
CA ASP A 207 18.16 12.13 6.17
C ASP A 207 18.47 13.31 7.11
N ASN A 208 17.71 14.39 7.00
CA ASN A 208 17.81 15.55 7.89
C ASN A 208 17.40 15.20 9.32
N TYR A 209 16.32 14.44 9.50
CA TYR A 209 15.89 13.97 10.81
C TYR A 209 16.97 13.11 11.48
N ALA A 210 17.53 12.15 10.74
CA ALA A 210 18.59 11.27 11.23
C ALA A 210 19.88 12.05 11.58
N SER A 211 20.28 13.01 10.74
CA SER A 211 21.48 13.83 10.98
C SER A 211 21.37 14.73 12.21
N ASN A 212 20.15 15.15 12.57
CA ASN A 212 19.89 15.95 13.77
C ASN A 212 19.59 15.09 15.01
N SER A 213 19.50 13.77 14.86
CA SER A 213 19.24 12.85 15.96
C SER A 213 20.51 12.57 16.76
N THR A 214 20.33 12.20 18.03
CA THR A 214 21.46 11.84 18.91
C THR A 214 21.94 10.40 18.73
N ASP A 215 21.13 9.56 18.08
CA ASP A 215 21.52 8.21 17.70
C ASP A 215 22.08 8.17 16.28
N THR A 216 22.91 7.16 16.01
CA THR A 216 23.59 7.00 14.71
C THR A 216 22.80 6.12 13.73
N HIS A 217 21.51 5.86 13.97
CA HIS A 217 20.76 4.93 13.14
C HIS A 217 20.10 5.65 11.97
N THR A 218 20.25 5.08 10.78
CA THR A 218 19.50 5.52 9.59
C THR A 218 18.01 5.30 9.78
N ARG A 219 17.19 6.25 9.32
CA ARG A 219 15.74 6.08 9.20
C ARG A 219 15.40 5.71 7.76
N ILE A 220 14.89 4.50 7.55
CA ILE A 220 14.75 3.96 6.19
C ILE A 220 13.38 4.22 5.60
N MET A 221 13.33 4.31 4.27
CA MET A 221 12.09 4.46 3.51
C MET A 221 12.06 3.40 2.43
N LEU A 222 11.01 2.59 2.45
CA LEU A 222 10.72 1.61 1.42
C LEU A 222 9.46 2.04 0.69
N THR A 223 9.46 2.06 -0.63
CA THR A 223 8.27 2.47 -1.41
C THR A 223 7.58 1.27 -2.01
N GLU A 224 6.24 1.27 -1.99
CA GLU A 224 5.43 0.26 -2.64
C GLU A 224 4.77 0.82 -3.91
N ALA A 225 5.12 0.19 -5.04
CA ALA A 225 4.46 0.40 -6.31
C ALA A 225 4.54 -0.86 -7.16
N TYR A 226 3.45 -1.18 -7.86
CA TYR A 226 3.45 -2.14 -8.97
C TYR A 226 3.52 -1.37 -10.28
N SER A 227 4.72 -1.27 -10.85
CA SER A 227 4.97 -0.57 -12.12
C SER A 227 6.07 -1.27 -12.94
N SER A 228 6.36 -0.74 -14.13
CA SER A 228 7.46 -1.22 -14.98
C SER A 228 8.84 -0.97 -14.32
N PRO A 229 9.88 -1.76 -14.66
CA PRO A 229 11.22 -1.55 -14.13
C PRO A 229 11.70 -0.10 -14.25
N TYR A 230 11.45 0.56 -15.39
CA TYR A 230 11.84 1.95 -15.62
C TYR A 230 11.34 2.89 -14.50
N TYR A 231 10.05 2.83 -14.19
CA TYR A 231 9.44 3.67 -13.15
C TYR A 231 9.89 3.25 -11.75
N LEU A 232 10.05 1.94 -11.51
CA LEU A 232 10.53 1.45 -10.22
C LEU A 232 11.93 1.98 -9.87
N MET A 233 12.83 2.09 -10.86
CA MET A 233 14.19 2.59 -10.59
C MET A 233 14.24 4.08 -10.27
N LEU A 234 13.26 4.87 -10.71
CA LEU A 234 13.16 6.29 -10.34
C LEU A 234 12.92 6.50 -8.84
N TYR A 235 12.39 5.50 -8.12
CA TYR A 235 12.25 5.56 -6.66
C TYR A 235 13.59 5.50 -5.92
N TYR A 236 14.64 4.91 -6.48
CA TYR A 236 15.99 4.98 -5.89
C TYR A 236 16.60 6.38 -6.05
N GLY A 237 16.29 7.06 -7.14
CA GLY A 237 16.80 8.38 -7.47
C GLY A 237 16.87 8.61 -8.98
N ASN A 238 17.28 9.82 -9.37
CA ASN A 238 17.39 10.22 -10.79
C ASN A 238 18.82 10.64 -11.18
N GLY A 239 19.81 10.22 -10.40
CA GLY A 239 21.23 10.61 -10.54
C GLY A 239 21.57 12.00 -9.99
N THR A 240 20.57 12.84 -9.71
CA THR A 240 20.75 14.16 -9.08
C THR A 240 20.20 14.18 -7.66
N ASN A 241 18.99 13.63 -7.50
CA ASN A 241 18.30 13.48 -6.23
C ASN A 241 18.31 12.01 -5.81
N THR A 242 18.51 11.78 -4.52
CA THR A 242 18.41 10.45 -3.90
C THR A 242 16.98 10.23 -3.40
N GLY A 243 16.40 9.07 -3.71
CA GLY A 243 15.07 8.68 -3.29
C GLY A 243 15.04 7.66 -2.17
N ALA A 244 14.02 6.81 -2.19
CA ALA A 244 13.83 5.74 -1.22
C ALA A 244 15.09 4.89 -1.07
N HIS A 245 15.26 4.28 0.11
CA HIS A 245 16.34 3.33 0.33
C HIS A 245 16.17 2.10 -0.57
N SER A 246 14.92 1.71 -0.82
CA SER A 246 14.57 0.73 -1.85
C SER A 246 13.07 0.78 -2.18
N PRO A 247 12.65 0.78 -3.45
CA PRO A 247 11.32 0.30 -3.82
C PRO A 247 11.22 -1.20 -3.57
N PHE A 248 10.05 -1.70 -3.18
CA PHE A 248 9.82 -3.15 -3.04
C PHE A 248 9.87 -3.84 -4.41
N ASN A 249 10.58 -4.97 -4.46
CA ASN A 249 10.66 -5.81 -5.64
C ASN A 249 9.61 -6.91 -5.59
N PHE A 250 8.53 -6.73 -6.35
CA PHE A 250 7.44 -7.71 -6.45
C PHE A 250 7.56 -8.66 -7.64
N PHE A 251 8.67 -8.68 -8.38
CA PHE A 251 8.78 -9.50 -9.59
C PHE A 251 8.62 -11.00 -9.29
N LEU A 252 9.13 -11.48 -8.15
CA LEU A 252 8.97 -12.88 -7.74
C LEU A 252 7.52 -13.26 -7.35
N LEU A 253 6.62 -12.29 -7.20
CA LEU A 253 5.19 -12.57 -6.99
C LEU A 253 4.52 -13.11 -8.27
N GLN A 254 5.10 -12.84 -9.44
CA GLN A 254 4.61 -13.31 -10.74
C GLN A 254 4.86 -14.81 -10.96
N LEU A 255 5.72 -15.44 -10.14
CA LEU A 255 5.99 -16.86 -10.23
C LEU A 255 4.75 -17.68 -9.87
N SER A 256 4.54 -18.74 -10.64
CA SER A 256 3.50 -19.76 -10.47
C SER A 256 4.10 -21.17 -10.56
N HIS A 257 3.31 -22.19 -10.22
CA HIS A 257 3.69 -23.60 -10.41
C HIS A 257 4.06 -23.97 -11.86
N GLU A 258 3.71 -23.14 -12.85
CA GLU A 258 4.05 -23.33 -14.27
C GLU A 258 5.42 -22.71 -14.65
N SER A 259 6.02 -21.94 -13.74
CA SER A 259 7.29 -21.24 -13.99
C SER A 259 8.47 -22.21 -14.00
N ASN A 260 9.26 -22.18 -15.07
CA ASN A 260 10.51 -22.95 -15.16
C ASN A 260 11.72 -22.09 -14.74
N ALA A 261 12.89 -22.70 -14.60
CA ALA A 261 14.11 -22.02 -14.13
C ALA A 261 14.48 -20.74 -14.93
N THR A 262 14.19 -20.70 -16.24
CA THR A 262 14.43 -19.50 -17.07
C THR A 262 13.54 -18.33 -16.65
N VAL A 263 12.30 -18.58 -16.22
CA VAL A 263 11.42 -17.52 -15.70
C VAL A 263 11.99 -16.94 -14.40
N TYR A 264 12.52 -17.79 -13.51
CA TYR A 264 13.17 -17.34 -12.27
C TYR A 264 14.38 -16.47 -12.57
N GLU A 265 15.28 -16.94 -13.44
CA GLU A 265 16.47 -16.21 -13.85
C GLU A 265 16.11 -14.84 -14.45
N ASN A 266 15.16 -14.81 -15.37
CA ASN A 266 14.73 -13.57 -16.02
C ASN A 266 14.18 -12.56 -14.99
N LEU A 267 13.32 -12.97 -14.06
CA LEU A 267 12.76 -12.05 -13.05
C LEU A 267 13.83 -11.52 -12.08
N ILE A 268 14.85 -12.32 -11.78
CA ILE A 268 16.00 -11.91 -10.95
C ILE A 268 16.85 -10.89 -11.71
N LEU A 269 17.22 -11.20 -12.96
CA LEU A 269 18.03 -10.32 -13.80
C LEU A 269 17.30 -9.04 -14.18
N GLU A 270 15.98 -9.08 -14.38
CA GLU A 270 15.16 -7.89 -14.65
C GLU A 270 15.35 -6.81 -13.56
N TRP A 271 15.50 -7.21 -12.30
CA TRP A 271 15.79 -6.25 -11.22
C TRP A 271 17.26 -5.84 -11.18
N ILE A 272 18.17 -6.82 -11.21
CA ILE A 272 19.61 -6.60 -11.05
C ILE A 272 20.20 -5.78 -12.20
N ASP A 273 19.74 -6.00 -13.43
CA ASP A 273 20.28 -5.34 -14.62
C ASP A 273 19.72 -3.90 -14.79
N ASN A 274 18.60 -3.56 -14.13
CA ASN A 274 17.98 -2.24 -14.23
C ASN A 274 18.29 -1.31 -13.05
N MET A 275 18.59 -1.86 -11.87
CA MET A 275 18.84 -1.04 -10.68
C MET A 275 20.05 -0.11 -10.86
N PRO A 276 20.00 1.13 -10.32
CA PRO A 276 21.15 2.02 -10.40
C PRO A 276 22.38 1.40 -9.71
N ASP A 277 23.57 1.73 -10.22
CA ASP A 277 24.84 1.33 -9.60
C ASP A 277 24.85 1.66 -8.09
N ASP A 278 25.48 0.81 -7.29
CA ASP A 278 25.59 0.90 -5.82
C ASP A 278 24.27 0.90 -5.03
N SER A 279 23.13 0.61 -5.69
CA SER A 279 21.84 0.48 -5.01
C SER A 279 21.73 -0.86 -4.26
N TRP A 280 20.80 -0.95 -3.32
CA TRP A 280 20.62 -2.15 -2.48
C TRP A 280 19.36 -2.93 -2.88
N PRO A 281 19.49 -4.15 -3.43
CA PRO A 281 18.32 -4.91 -3.90
C PRO A 281 17.51 -5.49 -2.73
N ASN A 282 16.28 -5.89 -3.03
CA ASN A 282 15.42 -6.64 -2.11
C ASN A 282 14.61 -7.70 -2.86
N TRP A 283 14.06 -8.67 -2.12
CA TRP A 283 13.33 -9.81 -2.67
C TRP A 283 12.08 -10.09 -1.85
N VAL A 284 10.90 -9.82 -2.44
CA VAL A 284 9.59 -10.10 -1.83
C VAL A 284 9.00 -11.35 -2.47
N ILE A 285 8.67 -12.35 -1.65
CA ILE A 285 8.06 -13.60 -2.12
C ILE A 285 6.56 -13.72 -1.78
N GLY A 286 6.04 -12.83 -0.94
CA GLY A 286 4.61 -12.67 -0.68
C GLY A 286 4.29 -11.43 0.16
N ASN A 287 3.00 -11.14 0.28
CA ASN A 287 2.44 -10.05 1.07
C ASN A 287 0.94 -10.29 1.30
N HIS A 288 0.27 -9.35 1.96
CA HIS A 288 -1.14 -9.43 2.31
C HIS A 288 -2.14 -9.15 1.15
N ASP A 289 -1.66 -8.82 -0.05
CA ASP A 289 -2.47 -8.58 -1.25
C ASP A 289 -2.33 -9.71 -2.30
N ASN A 290 -1.34 -10.58 -2.14
CA ASN A 290 -1.05 -11.66 -3.08
C ASN A 290 -1.17 -13.04 -2.42
N HIS A 291 -1.59 -14.04 -3.18
CA HIS A 291 -1.62 -15.44 -2.74
C HIS A 291 -0.28 -15.89 -2.14
N ARG A 292 -0.32 -16.68 -1.05
CA ARG A 292 0.86 -17.18 -0.33
C ARG A 292 1.71 -18.11 -1.20
N VAL A 293 3.02 -18.16 -0.93
CA VAL A 293 4.01 -18.96 -1.68
C VAL A 293 3.58 -20.42 -1.84
N ALA A 294 3.20 -21.08 -0.74
CA ALA A 294 2.77 -22.48 -0.76
C ALA A 294 1.55 -22.72 -1.65
N THR A 295 0.70 -21.71 -1.83
CA THR A 295 -0.47 -21.79 -2.72
C THR A 295 -0.12 -21.46 -4.18
N ARG A 296 0.73 -20.45 -4.43
CA ARG A 296 1.12 -20.08 -5.81
C ARG A 296 2.01 -21.12 -6.48
N LEU A 297 2.95 -21.69 -5.73
CA LEU A 297 4.04 -22.53 -6.26
C LEU A 297 3.94 -24.00 -5.86
N GLY A 298 3.22 -24.32 -4.78
CA GLY A 298 3.19 -25.66 -4.18
C GLY A 298 3.98 -25.74 -2.87
N GLU A 299 3.58 -26.65 -1.99
CA GLU A 299 4.21 -26.88 -0.68
C GLU A 299 5.67 -27.34 -0.82
N ASP A 300 6.02 -28.06 -1.90
CA ASP A 300 7.36 -28.54 -2.22
C ASP A 300 8.35 -27.42 -2.60
N MET A 301 7.84 -26.24 -2.96
CA MET A 301 8.64 -25.08 -3.34
C MET A 301 8.92 -24.11 -2.18
N VAL A 302 8.33 -24.32 -1.00
CA VAL A 302 8.48 -23.42 0.16
C VAL A 302 9.95 -23.26 0.55
N ASP A 303 10.65 -24.38 0.79
CA ASP A 303 12.06 -24.35 1.19
C ASP A 303 12.94 -23.74 0.10
N ALA A 304 12.66 -24.05 -1.17
CA ALA A 304 13.40 -23.53 -2.31
C ALA A 304 13.27 -22.00 -2.41
N MET A 305 12.07 -21.46 -2.22
CA MET A 305 11.84 -20.01 -2.24
C MET A 305 12.42 -19.30 -1.03
N ALA A 306 12.35 -19.90 0.16
CA ALA A 306 13.01 -19.37 1.34
C ALA A 306 14.52 -19.29 1.12
N MET A 307 15.15 -20.37 0.65
CA MET A 307 16.57 -20.39 0.31
C MET A 307 16.92 -19.35 -0.76
N LEU A 308 16.14 -19.27 -1.84
CA LEU A 308 16.36 -18.29 -2.91
C LEU A 308 16.36 -16.86 -2.37
N SER A 309 15.32 -16.47 -1.63
CA SER A 309 15.17 -15.11 -1.09
C SER A 309 16.30 -14.74 -0.12
N MET A 310 16.83 -15.70 0.64
CA MET A 310 17.89 -15.47 1.64
C MET A 310 19.30 -15.49 1.03
N LEU A 311 19.51 -16.18 -0.09
CA LEU A 311 20.81 -16.32 -0.76
C LEU A 311 21.06 -15.27 -1.83
N LEU A 312 20.01 -14.64 -2.36
CA LEU A 312 20.16 -13.52 -3.28
C LEU A 312 20.76 -12.30 -2.56
N PRO A 313 21.51 -11.42 -3.27
CA PRO A 313 22.11 -10.24 -2.66
C PRO A 313 21.05 -9.29 -2.12
N GLY A 314 21.37 -8.53 -1.08
CA GLY A 314 20.51 -7.48 -0.55
C GLY A 314 19.60 -7.95 0.60
N THR A 315 18.36 -7.46 0.63
CA THR A 315 17.40 -7.70 1.72
C THR A 315 16.34 -8.74 1.34
N SER A 316 16.27 -9.84 2.09
CA SER A 316 15.13 -10.76 2.04
C SER A 316 13.91 -10.17 2.77
N VAL A 317 12.73 -10.27 2.17
CA VAL A 317 11.46 -9.82 2.76
C VAL A 317 10.51 -11.01 2.86
N THR A 318 10.17 -11.36 4.10
CA THR A 318 9.27 -12.47 4.42
C THR A 318 7.93 -11.95 4.93
N TYR A 319 6.83 -12.46 4.39
CA TYR A 319 5.47 -12.22 4.85
C TYR A 319 5.04 -13.28 5.88
N GLN A 320 4.18 -12.87 6.82
CA GLN A 320 3.76 -13.67 7.96
C GLN A 320 3.20 -15.05 7.56
N GLY A 321 3.89 -16.11 7.98
CA GLY A 321 3.55 -17.51 7.76
C GLY A 321 4.33 -18.18 6.63
N GLU A 322 5.08 -17.43 5.82
CA GLU A 322 5.98 -18.02 4.81
C GLU A 322 7.10 -18.85 5.44
N GLU A 323 7.57 -18.46 6.63
CA GLU A 323 8.57 -19.20 7.41
C GLU A 323 8.07 -20.56 7.90
N LEU A 324 6.75 -20.80 7.86
CA LEU A 324 6.09 -22.06 8.17
C LEU A 324 5.48 -22.73 6.93
N GLY A 325 5.64 -22.14 5.74
CA GLY A 325 4.97 -22.62 4.53
C GLY A 325 3.44 -22.55 4.61
N GLN A 326 2.88 -21.63 5.39
CA GLN A 326 1.44 -21.50 5.55
C GLN A 326 0.79 -21.19 4.18
N PRO A 327 -0.21 -21.99 3.74
CA PRO A 327 -0.96 -21.74 2.51
C PRO A 327 -2.09 -20.75 2.75
N ASP A 328 -2.73 -20.33 1.65
CA ASP A 328 -3.95 -19.52 1.68
C ASP A 328 -5.07 -20.19 2.47
N THR A 329 -5.77 -19.36 3.22
CA THR A 329 -6.96 -19.76 3.98
C THR A 329 -8.13 -20.01 3.05
N LEU A 330 -8.87 -21.09 3.33
CA LEU A 330 -10.09 -21.43 2.59
C LEU A 330 -11.24 -20.51 3.03
N ILE A 331 -11.55 -19.51 2.21
CA ILE A 331 -12.63 -18.55 2.45
C ILE A 331 -13.86 -18.92 1.62
N ARG A 332 -15.02 -19.09 2.28
CA ARG A 332 -16.30 -19.21 1.57
C ARG A 332 -16.83 -17.83 1.18
N ARG A 333 -17.68 -17.79 0.15
CA ARG A 333 -18.30 -16.54 -0.32
C ARG A 333 -19.04 -15.75 0.78
N ASP A 334 -19.67 -16.43 1.72
CA ASP A 334 -20.37 -15.81 2.87
C ASP A 334 -19.43 -15.31 3.97
N GLN A 335 -18.13 -15.55 3.84
CA GLN A 335 -17.08 -15.18 4.80
C GLN A 335 -16.15 -14.08 4.28
N ILE A 336 -16.25 -13.71 2.99
CA ILE A 336 -15.46 -12.64 2.40
C ILE A 336 -15.71 -11.34 3.17
N LYS A 337 -14.62 -10.68 3.54
CA LYS A 337 -14.62 -9.40 4.24
C LYS A 337 -13.91 -8.31 3.49
N ASP A 338 -12.95 -8.64 2.64
CA ASP A 338 -12.32 -7.67 1.76
C ASP A 338 -13.38 -7.07 0.84
N PRO A 339 -13.74 -5.78 1.02
CA PRO A 339 -14.80 -5.17 0.25
C PRO A 339 -14.32 -4.70 -1.12
N ASN A 340 -13.00 -4.69 -1.35
CA ASN A 340 -12.38 -3.91 -2.41
C ASN A 340 -11.88 -4.75 -3.60
N ASN A 341 -11.77 -6.08 -3.45
CA ASN A 341 -11.12 -6.98 -4.42
C ASN A 341 -9.69 -6.50 -4.79
N ASN A 342 -8.90 -7.33 -5.46
CA ASN A 342 -7.57 -6.94 -5.96
C ASN A 342 -7.59 -5.94 -7.15
N GLY A 343 -8.72 -5.24 -7.37
CA GLY A 343 -8.94 -4.38 -8.54
C GLY A 343 -9.07 -5.10 -9.89
N LEU A 344 -8.92 -6.43 -9.92
CA LEU A 344 -8.99 -7.27 -11.14
C LEU A 344 -10.37 -7.93 -11.37
N GLY A 345 -11.33 -7.76 -10.46
CA GLY A 345 -12.70 -8.26 -10.58
C GLY A 345 -13.25 -9.00 -9.36
N VAL A 346 -14.52 -9.43 -9.44
CA VAL A 346 -15.39 -9.91 -8.32
C VAL A 346 -14.93 -11.22 -7.66
N LEU A 347 -13.86 -11.86 -8.13
CA LEU A 347 -13.44 -13.21 -7.66
C LEU A 347 -12.01 -13.27 -7.12
N ASP A 348 -11.29 -12.15 -7.08
CA ASP A 348 -9.92 -12.07 -6.57
C ASP A 348 -9.92 -11.22 -5.30
N VAL A 349 -10.24 -11.86 -4.17
CA VAL A 349 -10.31 -11.24 -2.83
C VAL A 349 -9.04 -11.52 -2.06
N ARG A 350 -8.67 -10.60 -1.16
CA ARG A 350 -7.41 -10.71 -0.42
C ARG A 350 -7.48 -11.47 0.90
N ASP A 351 -8.67 -11.89 1.30
CA ASP A 351 -8.89 -12.61 2.56
C ASP A 351 -8.07 -13.91 2.69
N PRO A 352 -7.89 -14.76 1.64
CA PRO A 352 -7.17 -16.03 1.76
C PRO A 352 -5.74 -15.89 2.34
N GLN A 353 -4.98 -14.90 1.89
CA GLN A 353 -3.60 -14.61 2.32
C GLN A 353 -3.53 -13.86 3.66
N ARG A 354 -4.66 -13.30 4.12
CA ARG A 354 -4.81 -12.56 5.39
C ARG A 354 -5.27 -13.41 6.56
N GLY A 355 -5.54 -14.70 6.33
CA GLY A 355 -5.99 -15.60 7.39
C GLY A 355 -5.00 -15.69 8.56
N PRO A 356 -5.47 -16.04 9.77
CA PRO A 356 -4.67 -15.92 10.98
C PRO A 356 -3.45 -16.85 10.98
N PHE A 357 -2.40 -16.43 11.69
CA PHE A 357 -1.15 -17.19 11.81
C PHE A 357 -1.34 -18.51 12.58
N LEU A 358 -0.65 -19.56 12.15
CA LEU A 358 -0.79 -20.91 12.72
C LEU A 358 0.32 -21.17 13.75
N TRP A 359 0.08 -20.84 15.03
CA TRP A 359 1.11 -20.96 16.08
C TRP A 359 1.35 -22.40 16.55
N ASN A 360 0.29 -23.18 16.71
CA ASN A 360 0.33 -24.55 17.25
C ASN A 360 -0.95 -25.35 16.91
N ASP A 361 -1.08 -26.55 17.46
CA ASP A 361 -2.19 -27.49 17.25
C ASP A 361 -3.42 -27.26 18.15
N SER A 362 -3.41 -26.23 19.00
CA SER A 362 -4.56 -25.91 19.87
C SER A 362 -5.71 -25.25 19.09
N GLU A 363 -6.86 -25.06 19.74
CA GLU A 363 -8.02 -24.40 19.13
C GLU A 363 -7.64 -23.06 18.46
N ASN A 364 -8.14 -22.86 17.24
CA ASN A 364 -7.79 -21.74 16.36
C ASN A 364 -6.28 -21.56 16.12
N ALA A 365 -5.54 -22.66 16.05
CA ALA A 365 -4.10 -22.68 15.88
C ALA A 365 -3.32 -21.86 16.92
N GLY A 366 -3.88 -21.67 18.12
CA GLY A 366 -3.30 -20.82 19.15
C GLY A 366 -3.39 -19.31 18.88
N PHE A 367 -3.99 -18.88 17.76
CA PHE A 367 -4.14 -17.45 17.42
C PHE A 367 -5.11 -16.73 18.36
N THR A 368 -6.20 -17.37 18.76
CA THR A 368 -7.19 -16.77 19.67
C THR A 368 -7.92 -17.81 20.52
N SER A 369 -8.19 -17.45 21.77
CA SER A 369 -9.07 -18.21 22.67
C SER A 369 -10.56 -17.94 22.45
N ARG A 370 -10.91 -16.99 21.58
CA ARG A 370 -12.32 -16.74 21.21
C ARG A 370 -12.81 -17.85 20.30
N LYS A 371 -14.06 -18.26 20.49
CA LYS A 371 -14.70 -19.31 19.67
C LYS A 371 -14.69 -19.02 18.16
N LYS A 372 -14.71 -17.75 17.76
CA LYS A 372 -14.70 -17.34 16.36
C LYS A 372 -13.57 -16.32 16.15
N PRO A 373 -12.51 -16.68 15.40
CA PRO A 373 -11.55 -15.71 14.91
C PRO A 373 -12.20 -14.76 13.91
N TRP A 374 -11.49 -13.68 13.57
CA TRP A 374 -11.98 -12.74 12.58
C TRP A 374 -12.08 -13.42 11.21
N GLU A 375 -11.00 -13.99 10.68
CA GLU A 375 -11.03 -14.87 9.51
C GLU A 375 -10.98 -16.35 9.91
N PRO A 376 -11.46 -17.27 9.04
CA PRO A 376 -11.27 -18.71 9.22
C PRO A 376 -9.80 -19.09 9.41
N ILE A 377 -9.57 -20.21 10.11
CA ILE A 377 -8.23 -20.78 10.29
C ILE A 377 -8.03 -21.87 9.23
N HIS A 378 -6.90 -21.84 8.53
CA HIS A 378 -6.58 -22.87 7.54
C HIS A 378 -6.44 -24.24 8.21
N PRO A 379 -7.07 -25.32 7.69
CA PRO A 379 -7.10 -26.64 8.34
C PRO A 379 -5.76 -27.40 8.36
N SER A 380 -4.63 -26.80 7.98
CA SER A 380 -3.32 -27.45 8.12
C SER A 380 -2.73 -27.35 9.52
N TYR A 381 -3.27 -26.53 10.42
CA TYR A 381 -2.66 -26.26 11.73
C TYR A 381 -2.61 -27.46 12.69
N TRP A 382 -3.43 -28.49 12.46
CA TRP A 382 -3.52 -29.69 13.29
C TRP A 382 -2.89 -30.93 12.64
N LYS A 383 -2.33 -30.79 11.44
CA LYS A 383 -1.74 -31.90 10.68
C LYS A 383 -0.34 -32.25 11.15
#